data_AF-A0A672MET2-F1
#
_entry.id   AF-A0A672MET2-F1
#
_cell.length_a   1.000
_cell.length_b   1.000
_cell.length_c   1.000
_cell.angle_alpha   90.00
_cell.angle_beta   90.00
_cell.angle_gamma   90.00
#
_symmetry.space_group_name_H-M   'P 1'
#
loop_
_entity.id
_entity.type
_entity.pdbx_description
1 polymer ?
#
loop_
_entity_poly.entity_id
_entity_poly.type
_entity_poly.pdbx_seq_one_letter_code
_entity_poly.pdbx_strand_id
1 'polypeptide(L)' 'ELIFLQNNPPSAARSQYVAQLYFKVTQVKLEVDTEPHILRGVHYGTDVATPFNIDPSTRSACEISNDLWSLVNTEW' A
#
# COMPACT_ATOMS: atom_id res chain seq x y z
N GLU A 1 -7.63 18.93 -3.52
CA GLU A 1 -6.22 18.46 -3.52
C GLU A 1 -5.19 19.56 -3.22
N LEU A 2 -5.27 20.74 -3.83
CA LEU A 2 -4.27 21.81 -3.61
C LEU A 2 -4.26 22.44 -2.20
N ILE A 3 -5.37 22.41 -1.46
CA ILE A 3 -5.47 22.99 -0.11
C ILE A 3 -4.75 22.13 0.95
N PHE A 4 -4.54 20.83 0.69
CA PHE A 4 -3.93 19.91 1.65
C PHE A 4 -2.40 20.03 1.71
N LEU A 5 -1.78 20.49 0.62
CA LEU A 5 -0.32 20.64 0.53
C LEU A 5 0.20 21.90 1.23
N GLN A 6 -0.65 22.91 1.46
CA GLN A 6 -0.21 24.21 1.97
C GLN A 6 -0.08 24.26 3.51
N ASN A 7 -0.54 23.23 4.22
CA ASN A 7 -0.61 23.21 5.69
C ASN A 7 0.17 22.06 6.37
N ASN A 8 0.96 21.29 5.62
CA ASN A 8 1.71 20.16 6.18
C ASN A 8 3.19 20.52 6.38
N PRO A 9 3.84 20.15 7.51
CA PRO A 9 5.26 20.39 7.70
C PRO A 9 6.06 19.76 6.54
N PRO A 10 7.23 20.30 6.17
CA PRO A 10 8.00 19.83 5.01
C PRO A 10 8.40 18.34 5.06
N SER A 11 8.37 17.71 6.24
CA SER A 11 8.49 16.26 6.41
C SER A 11 7.24 15.49 5.96
N ALA A 12 6.05 16.03 6.19
CA ALA A 12 4.78 15.41 5.82
C ALA A 12 4.55 15.44 4.30
N ALA A 13 4.98 16.49 3.60
CA ALA A 13 4.93 16.53 2.14
C ALA A 13 5.76 15.39 1.49
N ARG A 14 6.93 15.08 2.05
CA ARG A 14 7.77 13.96 1.59
C ARG A 14 7.11 12.61 1.87
N SER A 15 6.56 12.41 3.07
CA SER A 15 5.86 11.17 3.43
C SER A 15 4.63 10.95 2.53
N GLN A 16 3.88 11.99 2.23
CA GLN A 16 2.70 11.92 1.37
C GLN A 16 3.08 11.58 -0.08
N TYR A 17 4.13 12.20 -0.62
CA TYR A 17 4.63 11.87 -1.96
C TYR A 17 5.08 10.40 -2.05
N VAL A 18 5.84 9.92 -1.06
CA VAL A 18 6.30 8.52 -1.03
C VAL A 18 5.12 7.56 -0.95
N ALA A 19 4.13 7.82 -0.10
CA ALA A 19 2.91 7.00 0.00
C ALA A 19 2.12 6.98 -1.32
N GLN A 20 1.97 8.13 -1.97
CA GLN A 20 1.31 8.25 -3.28
C GLN A 20 2.07 7.49 -4.37
N LEU A 21 3.40 7.53 -4.36
CA LEU A 21 4.23 6.80 -5.32
C LEU A 21 4.07 5.30 -5.15
N TYR A 22 4.12 4.80 -3.90
CA TYR A 22 3.87 3.39 -3.62
C TYR A 22 2.48 2.96 -4.11
N PHE A 23 1.44 3.72 -3.78
CA PHE A 23 0.09 3.41 -4.27
C PHE A 23 0.01 3.42 -5.80
N LYS A 24 0.65 4.37 -6.47
CA LYS A 24 0.63 4.44 -7.94
C LYS A 24 1.28 3.23 -8.59
N VAL A 25 2.37 2.73 -8.03
CA VAL A 25 3.09 1.57 -8.54
C VAL A 25 2.36 0.28 -8.23
N THR A 26 1.92 0.09 -6.98
CA THR A 26 1.39 -1.21 -6.54
C THR A 26 -0.12 -1.31 -6.68
N GLN A 27 -0.83 -0.19 -6.81
CA GLN A 27 -2.28 -0.10 -6.66
C GLN A 27 -2.79 -0.70 -5.33
N VAL A 28 -1.93 -0.81 -4.32
CA VAL A 28 -2.27 -1.36 -2.99
C VAL A 28 -2.53 -0.23 -2.00
N LYS A 29 -3.70 -0.24 -1.38
CA LYS A 29 -4.03 0.60 -0.23
C LYS A 29 -4.00 -0.24 1.04
N LEU A 30 -3.11 0.12 1.96
CA LEU A 30 -3.07 -0.48 3.29
C LEU A 30 -4.11 0.17 4.21
N GLU A 31 -4.71 -0.65 5.06
CA GLU A 31 -5.57 -0.18 6.15
C GLU A 31 -4.70 0.19 7.36
N VAL A 32 -4.99 1.34 7.97
CA VAL A 32 -4.19 1.89 9.09
C VAL A 32 -4.81 1.54 10.45
N ASP A 33 -6.13 1.32 10.48
CA ASP A 33 -6.91 1.04 11.70
C ASP A 33 -7.19 -0.46 11.86
N THR A 34 -6.13 -1.28 11.83
CA THR A 34 -6.22 -2.75 11.92
C THR A 34 -5.42 -3.28 13.10
N GLU A 35 -5.58 -4.56 13.43
CA GLU A 35 -4.78 -5.21 14.45
C GLU A 35 -3.27 -5.04 14.16
N PRO A 36 -2.42 -4.73 15.15
CA PRO A 36 -0.99 -4.40 14.92
C PRO A 36 -0.17 -5.53 14.28
N HIS A 37 -0.67 -6.75 14.35
CA HIS A 37 -0.05 -7.97 13.84
C HIS A 37 -0.68 -8.44 12.52
N ILE A 38 -1.52 -7.62 11.90
CA ILE A 38 -2.18 -7.95 10.64
C ILE A 38 -1.83 -6.90 9.60
N LEU A 39 -1.34 -7.37 8.46
CA LEU A 39 -1.20 -6.57 7.25
C LEU A 39 -2.47 -6.75 6.41
N ARG A 40 -3.36 -5.76 6.49
CA ARG A 40 -4.61 -5.74 5.72
C ARG A 40 -4.60 -4.61 4.69
N GLY A 41 -5.21 -4.88 3.56
CA GLY A 41 -5.36 -3.88 2.51
C GLY A 41 -6.19 -4.36 1.33
N VAL A 42 -6.25 -3.51 0.33
CA VAL A 42 -7.00 -3.75 -0.92
C VAL A 42 -6.09 -3.43 -2.09
N HIS A 43 -6.02 -4.36 -3.05
CA HIS A 43 -5.36 -4.17 -4.34
C HIS A 43 -6.39 -3.73 -5.39
N TYR A 44 -6.18 -2.56 -6.00
CA TYR A 44 -7.05 -1.96 -7.02
C TYR A 44 -6.49 -2.24 -8.43
N GLY A 45 -6.52 -3.52 -8.83
CA GLY A 45 -6.15 -3.92 -10.19
C GLY A 45 -7.12 -3.36 -11.24
N THR A 46 -6.93 -3.77 -12.49
CA THR A 46 -7.69 -3.28 -13.66
C THR A 46 -9.18 -3.62 -13.66
N ASP A 47 -9.61 -4.58 -12.84
CA ASP A 47 -10.96 -5.15 -12.91
C ASP A 47 -11.68 -5.08 -11.56
N VAL A 48 -11.32 -5.96 -10.63
CA VAL A 48 -11.96 -6.05 -9.31
C VAL A 48 -10.95 -5.74 -8.21
N ALA A 49 -11.39 -4.92 -7.25
CA ALA A 49 -10.61 -4.65 -6.05
C ALA A 49 -10.54 -5.91 -5.18
N THR A 50 -9.33 -6.41 -4.94
CA THR A 50 -9.10 -7.66 -4.20
C THR A 50 -8.59 -7.34 -2.80
N PRO A 51 -9.37 -7.65 -1.74
CA PRO A 51 -8.91 -7.50 -0.37
C PRO A 51 -7.89 -8.58 -0.01
N PHE A 52 -6.93 -8.26 0.86
CA PHE A 52 -6.01 -9.22 1.46
C PHE A 52 -5.85 -8.96 2.96
N ASN A 53 -5.56 -10.03 3.69
CA ASN A 53 -5.37 -10.04 5.13
C ASN A 53 -4.28 -11.07 5.45
N ILE A 54 -3.08 -10.58 5.79
CA ILE A 54 -1.88 -11.40 6.00
C ILE A 54 -1.39 -11.21 7.43
N ASP A 55 -1.20 -12.30 8.15
CA ASP A 55 -0.50 -12.29 9.44
C ASP A 55 1.02 -12.42 9.20
N PRO A 56 1.82 -11.35 9.41
CA PRO A 56 3.26 -11.37 9.16
C PRO A 56 4.03 -12.27 10.12
N SER A 57 3.44 -12.75 11.22
CA SER A 57 4.08 -13.69 12.13
C SER A 57 4.14 -15.11 11.57
N THR A 58 3.30 -15.43 10.60
CA THR A 58 3.15 -16.78 10.04
C THR A 58 4.08 -17.06 8.86
N ARG A 59 4.70 -16.03 8.28
CA ARG A 59 5.48 -16.09 7.03
C ARG A 59 6.69 -15.18 7.09
N SER A 60 7.71 -15.43 6.28
CA SER A 60 8.85 -14.53 6.19
C SER A 60 8.48 -13.24 5.45
N ALA A 61 9.18 -12.14 5.77
CA ALA A 61 9.00 -10.87 5.08
C ALA A 61 9.27 -10.95 3.57
N CYS A 62 10.16 -11.86 3.15
CA CYS A 62 10.48 -12.11 1.73
C CYS A 62 9.28 -12.74 1.00
N GLU A 63 8.68 -13.78 1.59
CA GLU A 63 7.50 -14.43 1.01
C GLU A 63 6.33 -13.47 0.89
N ILE A 64 6.07 -12.67 1.93
CA ILE A 64 5.01 -11.66 1.92
C ILE A 64 5.27 -10.61 0.82
N SER A 65 6.52 -10.18 0.67
CA SER A 65 6.89 -9.21 -0.37
C SER A 65 6.68 -9.81 -1.77
N ASN A 66 7.09 -11.06 -2.00
CA ASN A 66 6.92 -11.74 -3.29
C ASN A 66 5.45 -11.84 -3.67
N ASP A 67 4.57 -12.20 -2.72
CA ASP A 67 3.13 -12.25 -2.95
C ASP A 67 2.56 -10.88 -3.31
N LEU A 68 2.89 -9.84 -2.56
CA LEU A 68 2.41 -8.49 -2.84
C LEU A 68 2.88 -7.98 -4.21
N TRP A 69 4.14 -8.24 -4.57
CA TRP A 69 4.66 -7.87 -5.89
C TRP A 69 4.04 -8.67 -7.03
N SER A 70 3.62 -9.91 -6.79
CA SER A 70 2.92 -10.72 -7.80
C SER A 70 1.54 -10.16 -8.20
N LEU A 71 0.95 -9.29 -7.37
CA LEU A 71 -0.33 -8.64 -7.67
C LEU A 71 -0.18 -7.50 -8.69
N VAL A 72 1.03 -6.92 -8.79
CA VAL A 72 1.31 -5.77 -9.64
C VAL A 72 1.36 -6.22 -11.09
N ASN A 73 0.58 -5.57 -11.96
CA ASN A 73 0.62 -5.87 -13.39
C ASN A 73 1.99 -5.52 -13.99
N THR A 74 2.59 -6.47 -14.69
CA THR A 74 3.89 -6.32 -15.36
C THR A 74 3.78 -6.16 -16.88
N GLU A 75 2.57 -6.09 -17.42
CA GLU A 75 2.33 -5.73 -18.82
C GLU A 75 2.70 -4.26 -19.08
N TRP A 76 3.25 -3.99 -20.27
CA TRP A 76 3.77 -2.68 -20.71
C TRP A 76 2.98 -2.11 -21.88
#